data_AF-A0A9D1SA10-F1
#
_entry.id   AF-A0A9D1SA10-F1
#
_cell.length_a   1.000
_cell.length_b   1.000
_cell.length_c   1.000
_cell.angle_alpha   90.00
_cell.angle_beta   90.00
_cell.angle_gamma   90.00
#
_symmetry.space_group_name_H-M   'P 1'
#
loop_
_entity.id
_entity.type
_entity.pdbx_description
1 polymer ?
#
loop_
_entity_poly.entity_id
_entity_poly.type
_entity_poly.pdbx_seq_one_letter_code
_entity_poly.pdbx_strand_id
1 'polypeptide(L)'
;MNKLKENKGMTLVALILAIIILLVLAATVVYLVFGDNGPARENEQIATMQDKTYAEDMVKVGLKAVKRENANNGNTANTSVTNEKTDSQKMASLIEILSNTSFSKEADNKVSYAKDGRKYVVTVNFDNYTVTSVE
;
A
#
# COMPACT_ATOMS: atom_id res chain seq x y z
N MET A 1 27.96 -55.17 -33.29
CA MET A 1 28.58 -54.04 -34.03
C MET A 1 28.18 -52.74 -33.35
N ASN A 2 29.09 -52.15 -32.55
CA ASN A 2 28.83 -50.89 -31.87
C ASN A 2 29.23 -49.72 -32.77
N LYS A 3 28.25 -48.91 -33.18
CA LYS A 3 28.46 -47.62 -33.83
C LYS A 3 29.11 -46.69 -32.81
N LEU A 4 30.42 -46.48 -32.91
CA LEU A 4 31.11 -45.41 -32.19
C LEU A 4 30.46 -44.10 -32.61
N LYS A 5 29.78 -43.43 -31.67
CA LYS A 5 29.16 -42.12 -31.88
C LYS A 5 30.25 -41.17 -32.37
N GLU A 6 30.07 -40.62 -33.57
CA GLU A 6 30.94 -39.59 -34.11
C GLU A 6 30.92 -38.38 -33.17
N ASN A 7 31.99 -38.21 -32.41
CA ASN A 7 32.21 -37.00 -31.63
C ASN A 7 32.57 -35.89 -32.62
N LYS A 8 31.56 -35.23 -33.20
CA LYS A 8 31.76 -34.02 -34.00
C LYS A 8 32.35 -32.96 -33.07
N GLY A 9 33.66 -32.71 -33.18
CA GLY A 9 34.31 -31.64 -32.45
C GLY A 9 33.59 -30.32 -32.74
N MET A 10 33.25 -29.57 -31.70
CA MET A 10 32.68 -28.24 -31.86
C MET A 10 33.73 -27.36 -32.53
N THR A 11 33.38 -26.75 -33.67
CA THR A 11 34.27 -25.79 -34.33
C THR A 11 34.41 -24.55 -33.45
N LEU A 12 35.61 -23.96 -33.41
CA LEU A 12 35.89 -22.76 -32.61
C LEU A 12 34.92 -21.61 -32.94
N VAL A 13 34.48 -21.52 -34.20
CA VAL A 13 33.49 -20.55 -34.68
C VAL A 13 32.13 -20.73 -33.99
N ALA A 14 31.67 -21.98 -33.82
CA ALA A 14 30.42 -22.26 -33.13
C ALA A 14 30.49 -21.87 -31.65
N LEU A 15 31.64 -22.07 -31.02
CA LEU A 15 31.87 -21.69 -29.64
C LEU A 15 31.82 -20.17 -29.44
N ILE A 16 32.46 -19.40 -30.32
CA ILE A 16 32.47 -17.93 -30.26
C ILE A 16 31.06 -17.36 -30.40
N LEU A 17 30.29 -17.86 -31.37
CA LEU A 17 28.91 -17.41 -31.59
C LEU A 17 28.02 -17.67 -30.38
N ALA A 18 28.16 -18.85 -29.75
CA ALA A 18 27.42 -19.17 -28.54
C ALA A 18 27.71 -18.17 -27.40
N ILE A 19 28.98 -17.80 -27.21
CA ILE A 19 29.37 -16.82 -26.19
C ILE A 19 28.78 -15.44 -26.50
N ILE A 20 28.84 -14.97 -27.76
CA ILE A 20 28.26 -13.67 -28.14
C ILE A 20 26.76 -13.63 -27.84
N ILE A 21 26.03 -14.69 -28.22
CA ILE A 21 24.59 -14.81 -27.93
C ILE A 21 24.34 -14.77 -26.42
N LEU A 22 25.11 -15.54 -25.64
CA LEU A 22 25.00 -15.54 -24.18
C LEU A 22 25.29 -14.19 -23.55
N LEU A 23 26.25 -13.42 -24.07
CA LEU A 23 26.58 -12.08 -23.56
C LEU A 23 25.41 -11.10 -23.78
N VAL A 24 24.78 -11.13 -24.95
CA VAL A 24 23.61 -10.27 -25.23
C VAL A 24 22.41 -10.69 -24.40
N LEU A 25 22.13 -12.00 -24.30
CA LEU A 25 21.06 -12.53 -23.45
C LEU A 25 21.26 -12.19 -21.96
N ALA A 26 22.50 -12.25 -21.46
CA ALA A 26 22.79 -11.88 -20.09
C ALA A 26 22.48 -10.40 -19.83
N ALA A 27 22.87 -9.51 -20.75
CA ALA A 27 22.59 -8.08 -20.62
C ALA A 27 21.08 -7.78 -20.59
N THR A 28 20.29 -8.42 -21.47
CA THR A 28 18.84 -8.20 -21.51
C THR A 28 18.11 -8.80 -20.30
N VAL A 29 18.52 -9.97 -19.82
CA VAL A 29 17.94 -10.61 -18.62
C VAL A 29 18.23 -9.78 -17.37
N VAL A 30 19.46 -9.28 -17.21
CA VAL A 30 19.82 -8.40 -16.08
C VAL A 30 18.98 -7.13 -16.11
N TYR A 31 18.78 -6.50 -17.27
CA TYR A 31 17.92 -5.33 -17.39
C TYR A 31 16.46 -5.63 -17.05
N LEU A 32 15.92 -6.79 -17.42
CA LEU A 32 14.54 -7.15 -17.07
C LEU A 32 14.37 -7.40 -15.55
N VAL A 33 15.36 -8.01 -14.90
CA VAL A 33 15.29 -8.38 -13.48
C VAL A 33 15.64 -7.20 -12.56
N PHE A 34 16.59 -6.36 -12.94
CA PHE A 34 17.10 -5.27 -12.11
C PHE A 34 16.81 -3.87 -12.65
N GLY A 35 16.24 -3.77 -13.84
CA GLY A 35 15.82 -2.49 -14.42
C GLY A 35 14.60 -1.92 -13.72
N ASP A 36 14.09 -0.82 -14.27
CA ASP A 36 13.08 0.00 -13.60
C ASP A 36 11.77 -0.73 -13.30
N ASN A 37 11.46 -1.80 -14.05
CA ASN A 37 10.27 -2.63 -13.88
C ASN A 37 10.56 -4.00 -13.24
N GLY A 38 11.72 -4.15 -12.61
CA GLY A 38 12.11 -5.41 -11.97
C GLY A 38 11.22 -5.77 -10.76
N PRO A 39 11.17 -7.07 -10.37
CA PRO A 39 10.31 -7.57 -9.30
C PRO A 39 10.52 -6.87 -7.95
N ALA A 40 11.73 -6.39 -7.65
CA ALA A 40 11.98 -5.66 -6.40
C ALA A 40 11.16 -4.35 -6.34
N ARG A 41 11.18 -3.55 -7.41
CA ARG A 41 10.43 -2.28 -7.47
C ARG A 41 8.94 -2.50 -7.64
N GLU A 42 8.54 -3.54 -8.36
CA GLU A 42 7.12 -3.94 -8.47
C GLU A 42 6.56 -4.33 -7.10
N ASN A 43 7.28 -5.15 -6.33
CA ASN A 43 6.89 -5.53 -4.98
C ASN A 43 6.80 -4.32 -4.04
N GLU A 44 7.74 -3.37 -4.12
CA GLU A 44 7.68 -2.14 -3.34
C GLU A 44 6.46 -1.27 -3.70
N GLN A 45 6.13 -1.16 -4.98
CA GLN A 45 4.94 -0.45 -5.45
C GLN A 45 3.66 -1.13 -4.97
N ILE A 46 3.58 -2.47 -5.07
CA ILE A 46 2.45 -3.25 -4.57
C ILE A 46 2.32 -3.07 -3.06
N ALA A 47 3.42 -3.15 -2.30
CA ALA A 47 3.40 -2.95 -0.85
C ALA A 47 2.90 -1.54 -0.50
N THR A 48 3.37 -0.52 -1.22
CA THR A 48 2.93 0.87 -1.03
C THR A 48 1.44 1.02 -1.33
N MET A 49 0.95 0.42 -2.42
CA MET A 49 -0.47 0.43 -2.79
C MET A 49 -1.34 -0.32 -1.78
N GLN A 50 -0.86 -1.45 -1.26
CA GLN A 50 -1.52 -2.22 -0.23
C GLN A 50 -1.61 -1.44 1.08
N ASP A 51 -0.52 -0.80 1.50
CA ASP A 51 -0.51 0.03 2.71
C ASP A 51 -1.45 1.24 2.57
N LYS A 52 -1.46 1.87 1.40
CA LYS A 52 -2.39 2.96 1.07
C LYS A 52 -3.85 2.52 1.18
N THR A 53 -4.17 1.39 0.56
CA THR A 53 -5.51 0.78 0.61
C THR A 53 -5.88 0.39 2.03
N TYR A 54 -4.93 -0.18 2.79
CA TYR A 54 -5.15 -0.56 4.17
C TYR A 54 -5.47 0.64 5.06
N ALA A 55 -4.70 1.73 4.93
CA ALA A 55 -4.95 2.97 5.65
C ALA A 55 -6.35 3.52 5.32
N GLU A 56 -6.71 3.53 4.04
CA GLU A 56 -8.03 3.95 3.57
C GLU A 56 -9.16 3.11 4.17
N ASP A 57 -9.05 1.78 4.12
CA ASP A 57 -10.10 0.87 4.57
C ASP A 57 -10.29 0.92 6.08
N MET A 58 -9.20 0.98 6.85
CA MET A 58 -9.28 1.15 8.30
C MET A 58 -9.97 2.46 8.67
N VAL A 59 -9.57 3.57 8.05
CA VAL A 59 -10.20 4.88 8.29
C VAL A 59 -11.68 4.88 7.87
N LYS A 60 -12.04 4.26 6.75
CA LYS A 60 -13.46 4.10 6.34
C LYS A 60 -14.27 3.33 7.38
N VAL A 61 -13.74 2.24 7.93
CA VAL A 61 -14.41 1.47 8.99
C VAL A 61 -14.55 2.30 10.27
N GLY A 62 -13.49 3.03 10.65
CA GLY A 62 -13.51 3.96 11.77
C GLY A 62 -14.56 5.07 11.60
N LEU A 63 -14.64 5.70 10.42
CA LEU A 63 -15.63 6.74 10.11
C LEU A 63 -17.07 6.21 10.24
N LYS A 64 -17.33 4.97 9.83
CA LYS A 64 -18.65 4.33 10.04
C LYS A 64 -18.96 4.16 11.52
N ALA A 65 -17.96 3.86 12.36
CA ALA A 65 -18.14 3.75 13.81
C ALA A 65 -18.41 5.13 14.45
N VAL A 66 -17.65 6.16 14.08
CA VAL A 66 -17.90 7.56 14.51
C VAL A 66 -19.30 8.02 14.11
N LYS A 67 -19.76 7.69 12.89
CA LYS A 67 -21.12 7.99 12.43
C LYS A 67 -22.18 7.37 13.34
N ARG A 68 -22.00 6.11 13.74
CA ARG A 68 -22.92 5.41 14.66
C ARG A 68 -22.90 6.05 16.05
N GLU A 69 -21.72 6.36 16.57
CA GLU A 69 -21.57 7.00 17.88
C GLU A 69 -22.27 8.37 17.92
N ASN A 70 -22.09 9.19 16.89
CA ASN A 70 -22.75 10.48 16.78
C ASN A 70 -24.28 10.36 16.65
N ALA A 71 -24.77 9.36 15.92
CA ALA A 71 -26.22 9.10 15.83
C ALA A 71 -26.83 8.63 17.16
N ASN A 72 -26.07 7.88 17.97
CA ASN A 72 -26.53 7.36 19.26
C ASN A 72 -26.47 8.39 20.42
N ASN A 73 -25.70 9.46 20.26
CA ASN A 73 -25.54 10.50 21.29
C ASN A 73 -26.83 11.34 21.53
N GLY A 74 -27.90 11.08 20.76
CA GLY A 74 -29.22 11.68 20.97
C GLY A 74 -30.13 10.92 21.94
N ASN A 75 -29.72 9.78 22.52
CA ASN A 75 -30.58 8.93 23.35
C ASN A 75 -30.28 8.95 24.86
N THR A 76 -29.42 9.87 25.34
CA THR A 76 -29.25 10.08 26.78
C THR A 76 -30.37 10.98 27.30
N ALA A 77 -31.27 10.40 28.08
CA ALA A 77 -32.41 11.10 28.68
C ALA A 77 -31.96 12.39 29.37
N ASN A 78 -32.57 13.50 28.96
CA ASN A 78 -32.60 14.78 29.67
C ASN A 78 -31.32 15.64 29.58
N THR A 79 -31.00 16.16 28.38
CA THR A 79 -30.73 17.59 28.12
C THR A 79 -30.73 17.75 26.60
N SER A 80 -31.61 18.59 26.04
CA SER A 80 -31.53 19.02 24.63
C SER A 80 -30.25 19.83 24.43
N VAL A 81 -29.17 19.13 24.13
CA VAL A 81 -27.97 19.70 23.55
C VAL A 81 -27.70 18.87 22.31
N THR A 82 -28.33 19.27 21.19
CA THR A 82 -27.90 18.85 19.85
C THR A 82 -26.58 19.54 19.53
N ASN A 83 -25.53 19.25 20.31
CA ASN A 83 -24.18 19.61 19.91
C ASN A 83 -23.71 18.45 19.04
N GLU A 84 -23.92 18.57 17.74
CA GLU A 84 -23.13 17.79 16.81
C GLU A 84 -21.65 17.95 17.21
N LYS A 85 -20.96 16.82 17.43
CA LYS A 85 -19.54 16.85 17.77
C LYS A 85 -18.81 17.68 16.71
N THR A 86 -17.96 18.59 17.16
CA THR A 86 -17.04 19.31 16.25
C THR A 86 -16.15 18.32 15.51
N ASP A 87 -15.60 18.69 14.36
CA ASP A 87 -14.72 17.80 13.60
C ASP A 87 -13.50 17.36 14.42
N SER A 88 -12.96 18.24 15.29
CA SER A 88 -11.90 17.86 16.24
C SER A 88 -12.32 16.75 17.20
N GLN A 89 -13.58 16.74 17.67
CA GLN A 89 -14.12 15.70 18.54
C GLN A 89 -14.42 14.40 17.77
N LYS A 90 -14.95 14.50 16.55
CA LYS A 90 -15.16 13.34 15.66
C LYS A 90 -13.82 12.68 15.30
N MET A 91 -12.79 13.49 15.08
CA MET A 91 -11.42 13.02 14.85
C MET A 91 -10.83 12.36 16.09
N ALA A 92 -11.03 12.91 17.29
CA ALA A 92 -10.58 12.27 18.52
C ALA A 92 -11.21 10.87 18.68
N SER A 93 -12.53 10.75 18.51
CA SER A 93 -13.23 9.44 18.50
C SER A 93 -12.70 8.52 17.40
N LEU A 94 -12.43 9.03 16.20
CA LEU A 94 -11.89 8.24 15.10
C LEU A 94 -10.52 7.64 15.46
N ILE A 95 -9.60 8.44 16.00
CA ILE A 95 -8.27 7.97 16.41
C ILE A 95 -8.36 6.97 17.56
N GLU A 96 -9.27 7.17 18.50
CA GLU A 96 -9.53 6.21 19.58
C GLU A 96 -10.06 4.88 19.04
N ILE A 97 -10.98 4.90 18.08
CA ILE A 97 -11.47 3.68 17.41
C ILE A 97 -10.35 2.98 16.62
N LEU A 98 -9.47 3.76 15.99
CA LEU A 98 -8.36 3.30 15.17
C LEU A 98 -7.11 2.92 15.97
N SER A 99 -7.18 2.78 17.30
CA SER A 99 -6.04 2.73 18.25
C SER A 99 -5.07 1.52 18.13
N ASN A 100 -4.77 1.10 16.90
CA ASN A 100 -3.49 0.58 16.51
C ASN A 100 -2.43 1.70 16.58
N THR A 101 -1.30 1.42 17.22
CA THR A 101 -0.18 2.36 17.45
C THR A 101 0.35 3.04 16.18
N SER A 102 -0.01 2.55 15.00
CA SER A 102 0.38 3.11 13.71
C SER A 102 -0.50 4.28 13.22
N PHE A 103 -1.68 4.52 13.79
CA PHE A 103 -2.57 5.62 13.40
C PHE A 103 -2.50 6.79 14.38
N SER A 104 -2.44 8.01 13.86
CA SER A 104 -2.37 9.24 14.65
C SER A 104 -3.07 10.40 13.96
N LYS A 105 -3.45 11.41 14.74
CA LYS A 105 -4.00 12.65 14.20
C LYS A 105 -2.89 13.45 13.52
N GLU A 106 -3.11 13.83 12.26
CA GLU A 106 -2.26 14.80 11.56
C GLU A 106 -2.89 16.21 11.61
N ALA A 107 -4.19 16.29 11.34
CA ALA A 107 -4.98 17.52 11.39
C ALA A 107 -6.44 17.19 11.72
N ASP A 108 -7.31 18.20 11.83
CA ASP A 108 -8.73 17.97 12.13
C ASP A 108 -9.46 17.13 11.08
N ASN A 109 -8.96 17.07 9.85
CA ASN A 109 -9.51 16.26 8.76
C ASN A 109 -8.48 15.29 8.15
N LYS A 110 -7.34 15.05 8.82
CA LYS A 110 -6.29 14.16 8.32
C LYS A 110 -5.83 13.18 9.38
N VAL A 111 -5.83 11.89 9.01
CA VAL A 111 -5.29 10.78 9.81
C VAL A 111 -3.97 10.33 9.18
N SER A 112 -2.92 10.21 9.99
CA SER A 112 -1.64 9.67 9.58
C SER A 112 -1.55 8.19 9.94
N TYR A 113 -1.11 7.36 8.99
CA TYR A 113 -0.73 5.97 9.18
C TYR A 113 0.77 5.80 8.91
N ALA A 114 1.53 5.33 9.89
CA ALA A 114 2.97 5.10 9.75
C ALA A 114 3.30 3.60 9.78
N LYS A 115 4.02 3.14 8.75
CA LYS A 115 4.50 1.76 8.63
C LYS A 115 5.81 1.72 7.86
N ASP A 116 6.78 0.94 8.36
CA ASP A 116 8.09 0.73 7.72
C ASP A 116 8.83 2.01 7.32
N GLY A 117 8.73 3.05 8.16
CA GLY A 117 9.33 4.37 7.92
C GLY A 117 8.60 5.24 6.88
N ARG A 118 7.51 4.74 6.29
CA ARG A 118 6.62 5.49 5.38
C ARG A 118 5.42 6.02 6.14
N LYS A 119 4.92 7.18 5.69
CA LYS A 119 3.75 7.85 6.23
C LYS A 119 2.71 7.99 5.12
N TYR A 120 1.49 7.57 5.41
CA TYR A 120 0.33 7.69 4.54
C TYR A 120 -0.69 8.59 5.23
N VAL A 121 -1.15 9.64 4.55
CA VAL A 121 -2.05 10.64 5.10
C VAL A 121 -3.42 10.50 4.45
N VAL A 122 -4.39 10.07 5.24
CA VAL A 122 -5.78 9.89 4.83
C VAL A 122 -6.57 11.14 5.15
N THR A 123 -7.13 11.80 4.12
CA THR A 123 -8.02 12.95 4.28
C THR A 123 -9.46 12.47 4.42
N VAL A 124 -10.16 12.94 5.44
CA VAL A 124 -11.54 12.55 5.77
C VAL A 124 -12.50 13.74 5.65
N ASN A 125 -13.75 13.44 5.31
CA ASN A 125 -14.87 14.36 5.40
C ASN A 125 -15.86 13.83 6.44
N PHE A 126 -16.11 14.61 7.49
CA PHE A 126 -16.99 14.22 8.60
C PHE A 126 -18.46 14.60 8.39
N ASP A 127 -18.79 15.41 7.40
CA ASP A 127 -20.18 15.72 7.04
C ASP A 127 -20.84 14.50 6.42
N ASN A 128 -20.13 13.82 5.52
CA ASN A 128 -20.61 12.63 4.81
C ASN A 128 -19.97 11.31 5.30
N TYR A 129 -19.00 11.38 6.21
CA TYR A 129 -18.25 10.24 6.76
C TYR A 129 -17.53 9.42 5.68
N THR A 130 -16.77 10.09 4.81
CA THR A 130 -16.02 9.47 3.71
C THR A 130 -14.53 9.80 3.74
N VAL A 131 -13.73 8.97 3.09
CA VAL A 131 -12.33 9.29 2.75
C VAL A 131 -12.33 10.04 1.41
N THR A 132 -11.62 11.16 1.35
CA THR A 132 -11.51 12.02 0.16
C THR A 132 -10.23 11.75 -0.62
N SER A 133 -9.13 11.50 0.08
CA SER A 133 -7.85 11.16 -0.55
C SER A 133 -6.96 10.39 0.41
N VAL A 134 -5.98 9.68 -0.15
CA VAL A 134 -4.84 9.17 0.60
C VAL A 134 -3.58 9.62 -0.13
N GLU A 135 -2.65 10.22 0.61
CA GLU A 135 -1.37 10.74 0.13
C GLU A 135 -0.21 9.94 0.72
#